data_AF-A0A239M0Y8-F1
#
_entry.id   AF-A0A239M0Y8-F1
#
_cell.length_a   1.000
_cell.length_b   1.000
_cell.length_c   1.000
_cell.angle_alpha   90.00
_cell.angle_beta   90.00
_cell.angle_gamma   90.00
#
_symmetry.space_group_name_H-M   'P 1'
#
loop_
_entity.id
_entity.type
_entity.pdbx_description
1 polymer ?
#
loop_
_entity_poly.entity_id
_entity_poly.type
_entity_poly.pdbx_seq_one_letter_code
_entity_poly.pdbx_strand_id
1 'polypeptide(L)'
;MQIRPTDHLTEDLKTSTNLVRRPVDGIVLTSSGRAIPQPPWIFPDDPQSQADYDNWLLAQSREEAVLLDEALILARLDDLAAGGLDGTSRQLLSDFLFGILAPEFEARPLPEAGLPELLSDGVRLRW
;
A
#
# COMPACT_ATOMS: atom_id res chain seq x y z
N MET A 1 24.94 34.65 -21.11
CA MET A 1 24.57 33.57 -22.07
C MET A 1 23.99 32.44 -21.24
N GLN A 2 22.66 32.33 -21.21
CA GLN A 2 21.94 31.32 -20.42
C GLN A 2 21.89 30.02 -21.22
N ILE A 3 22.29 28.91 -20.62
CA ILE A 3 22.04 27.58 -21.17
C ILE A 3 21.07 26.92 -20.21
N ARG A 4 19.82 26.75 -20.65
CA ARG A 4 18.90 25.76 -20.08
C ARG A 4 19.09 24.47 -20.89
N PRO A 5 19.19 23.31 -20.25
CA PRO A 5 18.78 22.07 -20.87
C PRO A 5 17.41 21.69 -20.31
N THR A 6 16.39 21.86 -21.15
CA THR A 6 15.13 21.12 -21.04
C THR A 6 15.29 19.79 -21.78
N ASP A 7 14.62 18.77 -21.25
CA ASP A 7 14.26 17.50 -21.90
C ASP A 7 15.36 16.48 -22.18
N HIS A 8 15.51 15.54 -21.24
CA HIS A 8 15.49 14.11 -21.55
C HIS A 8 14.72 13.36 -20.46
N LEU A 9 13.39 13.32 -20.65
CA LEU A 9 12.57 12.25 -20.10
C LEU A 9 13.00 10.92 -20.74
N THR A 10 12.85 9.84 -19.97
CA THR A 10 12.82 8.41 -20.39
C THR A 10 14.14 7.72 -20.77
N GLU A 11 15.05 7.47 -19.83
CA GLU A 11 15.98 6.31 -19.97
C GLU A 11 16.24 5.45 -18.71
N ASP A 12 15.64 5.72 -17.54
CA ASP A 12 15.90 4.92 -16.32
C ASP A 12 14.74 4.03 -15.85
N LEU A 13 13.83 3.61 -16.74
CA LEU A 13 12.74 2.66 -16.41
C LEU A 13 13.16 1.18 -16.54
N LYS A 14 14.46 0.85 -16.51
CA LYS A 14 14.97 -0.50 -16.79
C LYS A 14 15.50 -1.30 -15.58
N THR A 15 15.34 -0.83 -14.34
CA THR A 15 15.78 -1.57 -13.14
C THR A 15 14.89 -1.37 -11.91
N SER A 16 13.59 -1.16 -12.09
CA SER A 16 12.68 -1.00 -10.94
C SER A 16 12.22 -2.37 -10.42
N THR A 17 13.15 -3.16 -9.90
CA THR A 17 12.83 -4.55 -9.52
C THR A 17 12.05 -4.69 -8.23
N ASN A 18 11.95 -3.68 -7.36
CA ASN A 18 11.13 -3.74 -6.14
C ASN A 18 10.85 -2.33 -5.61
N LEU A 19 9.75 -1.71 -6.05
CA LEU A 19 9.32 -0.38 -5.59
C LEU A 19 8.62 -0.48 -4.23
N VAL A 20 9.39 -0.77 -3.18
CA VAL A 20 8.99 -0.44 -1.81
C VAL A 20 10.13 0.29 -1.13
N ARG A 21 10.12 1.62 -1.26
CA ARG A 21 10.86 2.51 -0.35
C ARG A 21 10.11 3.80 -0.02
N ARG A 22 9.25 4.33 -0.90
CA ARG A 22 8.40 5.50 -0.62
C ARG A 22 7.15 5.47 -1.50
N PRO A 23 5.93 5.60 -0.96
CA PRO A 23 4.76 5.83 -1.79
C PRO A 23 4.98 7.12 -2.62
N VAL A 24 4.86 7.05 -3.93
CA VAL A 24 4.86 8.24 -4.79
C VAL A 24 3.40 8.65 -4.97
N ASP A 25 3.04 9.84 -4.49
CA ASP A 25 1.66 10.35 -4.53
C ASP A 25 0.60 9.40 -3.94
N GLY A 26 0.99 8.60 -2.93
CA GLY A 26 0.09 7.64 -2.27
C GLY A 26 -0.09 6.30 -3.01
N ILE A 27 0.75 6.03 -4.00
CA ILE A 27 0.75 4.79 -4.79
C ILE A 27 1.98 3.95 -4.43
N VAL A 28 1.80 2.63 -4.36
CA VAL A 28 2.88 1.64 -4.23
C VAL A 28 2.75 0.60 -5.34
N LEU A 29 3.87 -0.07 -5.68
CA LEU A 29 3.84 -1.14 -6.68
C LEU A 29 3.90 -2.51 -6.02
N THR A 30 3.12 -3.44 -6.53
CA THR A 30 3.17 -4.85 -6.13
C THR A 30 4.26 -5.63 -6.86
N SER A 31 4.44 -6.90 -6.51
CA SER A 31 5.41 -7.82 -7.11
C SER A 31 5.26 -7.96 -8.64
N SER A 32 4.02 -7.86 -9.15
CA SER A 32 3.72 -7.88 -10.58
C SER A 32 3.85 -6.52 -11.27
N GLY A 33 4.12 -5.45 -10.51
CA GLY A 33 4.20 -4.08 -10.99
C GLY A 33 2.84 -3.36 -11.05
N ARG A 34 1.76 -3.91 -10.46
CA ARG A 34 0.47 -3.24 -10.36
C ARG A 34 0.57 -2.03 -9.43
N ALA A 35 0.05 -0.90 -9.87
CA ALA A 35 -0.06 0.31 -9.06
C ALA A 35 -1.30 0.23 -8.16
N ILE A 36 -1.09 0.26 -6.84
CA ILE A 36 -2.15 0.15 -5.84
C ILE A 36 -2.09 1.33 -4.86
N PRO A 37 -3.21 1.71 -4.23
CA PRO A 37 -3.17 2.68 -3.15
C PRO A 37 -2.28 2.16 -2.01
N GLN A 38 -1.57 3.06 -1.35
CA GLN A 38 -0.79 2.72 -0.16
C GLN A 38 -1.65 2.07 0.95
N PRO A 39 -1.04 1.30 1.85
CA PRO A 39 -1.75 0.73 2.99
C PRO A 39 -2.35 1.81 3.91
N PRO A 40 -3.48 1.54 4.57
CA PRO A 40 -4.00 2.39 5.63
C PRO A 40 -3.08 2.38 6.86
N TRP A 41 -3.23 3.40 7.71
CA TRP A 41 -2.48 3.52 8.95
C TRP A 41 -2.96 2.52 9.99
N ILE A 42 -2.03 1.94 10.75
CA ILE A 42 -2.33 1.16 11.95
C ILE A 42 -2.03 2.06 13.16
N PHE A 43 -3.06 2.35 13.96
CA PHE A 43 -2.93 3.04 15.23
C PHE A 43 -2.95 2.01 16.37
N PRO A 44 -1.96 2.00 17.29
CA PRO A 44 -1.85 0.98 18.34
C PRO A 44 -3.08 0.81 19.23
N ASP A 45 -3.82 1.90 19.45
CA ASP A 45 -5.00 1.94 20.33
C ASP A 45 -6.33 1.84 19.57
N ASP A 46 -6.30 1.59 18.26
CA ASP A 46 -7.49 1.48 17.42
C ASP A 46 -7.55 0.11 16.69
N PRO A 47 -8.31 -0.86 17.23
CA PRO A 47 -8.52 -2.15 16.59
C PRO A 47 -9.12 -2.05 15.18
N GLN A 48 -9.88 -0.98 14.88
CA GLN A 48 -10.46 -0.80 13.56
C GLN A 48 -9.39 -0.51 12.52
N SER A 49 -8.39 0.30 12.86
CA SER A 49 -7.27 0.60 11.97
C SER A 49 -6.47 -0.64 11.56
N GLN A 50 -6.33 -1.60 12.48
CA GLN A 50 -5.70 -2.90 12.19
C GLN A 50 -6.59 -3.76 11.29
N ALA A 51 -7.90 -3.78 11.54
CA ALA A 51 -8.86 -4.48 10.68
C ALA A 51 -8.89 -3.90 9.26
N ASP A 52 -8.82 -2.57 9.12
CA ASP A 52 -8.77 -1.89 7.83
C ASP A 52 -7.49 -2.25 7.07
N TYR A 53 -6.35 -2.32 7.76
CA TYR A 53 -5.09 -2.80 7.17
C TYR A 53 -5.18 -4.27 6.73
N ASP A 54 -5.71 -5.16 7.57
CA ASP A 54 -5.84 -6.57 7.23
C ASP A 54 -6.76 -6.78 6.02
N ASN A 55 -7.89 -6.06 5.97
CA ASN A 55 -8.81 -6.09 4.83
C ASN A 55 -8.16 -5.56 3.55
N TRP A 56 -7.43 -4.45 3.66
CA TRP A 56 -6.67 -3.90 2.54
C TRP A 56 -5.65 -4.93 2.03
N LEU A 57 -4.88 -5.55 2.93
CA LEU A 57 -3.84 -6.51 2.56
C LEU A 57 -4.44 -7.75 1.88
N LEU A 58 -5.50 -8.32 2.45
CA LEU A 58 -6.22 -9.45 1.86
C LEU A 58 -6.76 -9.14 0.47
N ALA A 59 -7.38 -7.97 0.28
CA ALA A 59 -7.92 -7.57 -1.00
C ALA A 59 -6.81 -7.42 -2.06
N GLN A 60 -5.73 -6.72 -1.71
CA GLN A 60 -4.62 -6.50 -2.64
C GLN A 60 -3.87 -7.79 -2.96
N SER A 61 -3.63 -8.66 -1.96
CA SER A 61 -3.01 -9.98 -2.18
C SER A 61 -3.90 -10.91 -3.01
N ARG A 62 -5.22 -10.85 -2.88
CA ARG A 62 -6.13 -11.64 -3.72
C ARG A 62 -6.04 -11.21 -5.18
N GLU A 63 -6.11 -9.92 -5.47
CA GLU A 63 -5.94 -9.39 -6.83
C GLU A 63 -4.57 -9.77 -7.41
N GLU A 64 -3.52 -9.71 -6.59
CA GLU A 64 -2.17 -10.09 -6.98
C GLU A 64 -2.07 -11.58 -7.32
N ALA A 65 -2.63 -12.45 -6.48
CA ALA A 65 -2.61 -13.89 -6.70
C ALA A 65 -3.42 -14.32 -7.94
N VAL A 66 -4.52 -13.62 -8.26
CA VAL A 66 -5.24 -13.83 -9.53
C VAL A 66 -4.35 -13.47 -10.73
N LEU A 67 -3.64 -12.35 -10.66
CA LEU A 67 -2.79 -11.88 -11.76
C LEU A 67 -1.58 -12.80 -12.00
N LEU A 68 -1.01 -13.35 -10.94
CA LEU A 68 0.13 -14.27 -10.98
C LEU A 68 -0.25 -15.74 -11.21
N ASP A 69 -1.54 -16.07 -11.32
CA ASP A 69 -2.06 -17.44 -11.42
C ASP A 69 -1.67 -18.35 -10.22
N GLU A 70 -1.62 -17.76 -9.02
CA GLU A 70 -1.20 -18.43 -7.78
C GLU A 70 -2.39 -19.10 -7.07
N ALA A 71 -2.91 -20.18 -7.65
CA ALA A 71 -4.12 -20.88 -7.16
C ALA A 71 -4.02 -21.36 -5.68
N LEU A 72 -2.83 -21.73 -5.22
CA LEU A 72 -2.62 -22.14 -3.83
C LEU A 72 -2.79 -20.97 -2.86
N ILE A 73 -2.35 -19.76 -3.23
CA ILE A 73 -2.48 -18.56 -2.40
C ILE A 73 -3.95 -18.15 -2.33
N LEU A 74 -4.67 -18.19 -3.46
CA LEU A 74 -6.10 -17.89 -3.49
C LEU A 74 -6.90 -18.77 -2.54
N ALA A 75 -6.66 -20.09 -2.56
CA ALA A 75 -7.32 -21.02 -1.64
C ALA A 75 -7.05 -20.69 -0.16
N ARG A 76 -5.83 -20.27 0.17
CA ARG A 76 -5.45 -19.90 1.55
C ARG A 76 -6.04 -18.55 1.99
N LEU A 77 -6.18 -17.60 1.07
CA LEU A 77 -6.78 -16.30 1.37
C LEU A 77 -8.26 -16.42 1.76
N ASP A 78 -8.98 -17.35 1.13
CA ASP A 78 -10.39 -17.60 1.45
C ASP A 78 -10.57 -18.14 2.87
N ASP A 79 -9.63 -18.94 3.37
CA ASP A 79 -9.63 -19.45 4.76
C ASP A 79 -9.32 -18.33 5.78
N LEU A 80 -8.45 -17.37 5.43
CA LEU A 80 -7.99 -16.29 6.33
C LEU A 80 -9.05 -15.21 6.57
N ALA A 81 -9.96 -14.99 5.63
CA ALA A 81 -11.01 -13.97 5.73
C ALA A 81 -11.97 -14.19 6.92
N ALA A 82 -11.98 -15.37 7.53
CA ALA A 82 -12.88 -15.73 8.62
C ALA A 82 -12.36 -15.36 10.04
N GLY A 83 -11.08 -14.98 10.19
CA GLY A 83 -10.43 -14.90 11.51
C GLY A 83 -9.55 -13.68 11.81
N GLY A 84 -9.37 -12.76 10.87
CA GLY A 84 -8.35 -11.70 10.99
C GLY A 84 -6.93 -12.25 10.84
N LEU A 85 -5.94 -11.39 10.59
CA LEU A 85 -4.55 -11.84 10.36
C LEU A 85 -3.75 -11.80 11.66
N ASP A 86 -3.09 -12.91 12.00
CA ASP A 86 -2.02 -12.86 12.98
C ASP A 86 -0.77 -12.15 12.41
N GLY A 87 0.20 -11.83 13.28
CA GLY A 87 1.41 -11.10 12.88
C GLY A 87 2.20 -11.81 11.78
N THR A 88 2.29 -13.14 11.84
CA THR A 88 3.04 -13.94 10.88
C THR A 88 2.35 -13.97 9.51
N SER A 89 1.05 -14.20 9.47
CA SER A 89 0.26 -14.24 8.23
C SER A 89 0.27 -12.87 7.55
N ARG A 90 0.18 -11.79 8.34
CA ARG A 90 0.30 -10.42 7.85
C ARG A 90 1.65 -10.18 7.19
N GLN A 91 2.74 -10.59 7.84
CA GLN A 91 4.08 -10.42 7.26
C GLN A 91 4.23 -11.22 5.96
N LEU A 92 3.80 -12.48 5.93
CA LEU A 92 3.91 -13.34 4.75
C LEU A 92 3.10 -12.80 3.56
N LEU A 93 1.89 -12.29 3.81
CA LEU A 93 1.06 -11.68 2.76
C LEU A 93 1.65 -10.36 2.26
N SER A 94 2.24 -9.57 3.14
CA SER A 94 3.00 -8.38 2.75
C SER A 94 4.20 -8.77 1.88
N ASP A 95 5.01 -9.73 2.31
CA ASP A 95 6.17 -10.20 1.54
C ASP A 95 5.77 -10.73 0.16
N PHE A 96 4.67 -11.48 0.09
CA PHE A 96 4.08 -11.94 -1.16
C PHE A 96 3.64 -10.76 -2.05
N LEU A 97 2.85 -9.83 -1.52
CA LEU A 97 2.30 -8.71 -2.27
C LEU A 97 3.39 -7.85 -2.91
N PHE A 98 4.53 -7.73 -2.24
CA PHE A 98 5.63 -6.87 -2.67
C PHE A 98 6.82 -7.60 -3.28
N GLY A 99 6.86 -8.92 -3.22
CA GLY A 99 7.97 -9.73 -3.75
C GLY A 99 9.30 -9.55 -3.00
N ILE A 100 9.27 -8.95 -1.80
CA ILE A 100 10.45 -8.71 -0.96
C ILE A 100 10.16 -9.06 0.50
N LEU A 101 11.19 -9.48 1.21
CA LEU A 101 11.09 -9.74 2.65
C LEU A 101 11.06 -8.42 3.42
N ALA A 102 10.09 -8.27 4.32
CA ALA A 102 9.91 -7.12 5.21
C ALA A 102 9.90 -5.78 4.45
N PRO A 103 8.91 -5.55 3.55
CA PRO A 103 8.82 -4.31 2.79
C PRO A 103 8.77 -3.09 3.72
N GLU A 104 9.72 -2.17 3.55
CA GLU A 104 9.77 -0.91 4.28
C GLU A 104 8.82 0.12 3.67
N PHE A 105 7.72 0.40 4.35
CA PHE A 105 6.93 1.60 4.04
C PHE A 105 7.56 2.78 4.75
N GLU A 106 7.75 3.89 4.05
CA GLU A 106 8.08 5.14 4.72
C GLU A 106 6.91 5.48 5.66
N ALA A 107 7.14 5.32 6.95
CA ALA A 107 6.28 5.86 7.98
C ALA A 107 6.31 7.37 7.78
N ARG A 108 5.22 7.93 7.23
CA ARG A 108 5.07 9.38 7.29
C ARG A 108 4.97 9.74 8.78
N PRO A 109 5.48 10.88 9.23
CA PRO A 109 5.05 11.39 10.52
C PRO A 109 3.51 11.42 10.49
N LEU A 110 2.87 11.02 11.60
CA LEU A 110 1.46 11.34 11.83
C LEU A 110 1.25 12.78 11.35
N PRO A 111 0.20 13.10 10.59
CA PRO A 111 -0.05 14.49 10.26
C PRO A 111 -0.03 15.28 11.57
N GLU A 112 0.93 16.19 11.74
CA GLU A 112 0.97 17.13 12.89
C GLU A 112 -0.24 18.08 12.88
N ALA A 113 -1.09 17.98 11.87
CA ALA A 113 -2.42 18.57 11.85
C ALA A 113 -3.43 17.55 12.39
N GLY A 114 -4.07 17.93 13.49
CA GLY A 114 -4.96 17.11 14.30
C GLY A 114 -5.97 16.26 13.54
N LEU A 115 -6.49 15.26 14.27
CA LEU A 115 -7.78 14.63 14.03
C LEU A 115 -8.72 15.61 13.32
N PRO A 116 -9.44 15.21 12.25
CA PRO A 116 -10.48 16.07 11.72
C PRO A 116 -11.43 16.37 12.87
N GLU A 117 -11.37 17.59 13.40
CA GLU A 117 -12.47 18.14 14.18
C GLU A 117 -13.69 17.90 13.30
N LEU A 118 -14.66 17.18 13.84
CA LEU A 118 -16.02 17.17 13.34
C LEU A 118 -16.41 18.63 13.12
N LEU A 119 -16.25 19.11 11.88
CA LEU A 119 -16.83 20.36 11.42
C LEU A 119 -18.33 20.13 11.37
N SER A 120 -18.91 20.17 12.56
CA SER A 120 -20.25 20.67 12.76
C SER A 120 -20.23 22.05 12.13
N ASP A 121 -21.02 22.21 11.07
CA ASP A 121 -21.24 23.44 10.31
C ASP A 121 -20.38 23.62 9.03
N GLY A 122 -20.78 22.83 8.03
CA GLY A 122 -21.00 23.24 6.64
C GLY A 122 -20.08 24.29 6.02
N VAL A 123 -19.09 23.84 5.25
CA VAL A 123 -18.51 24.61 4.12
C VAL A 123 -18.19 23.66 2.95
N ARG A 124 -18.63 24.06 1.74
CA ARG A 124 -18.55 23.30 0.48
C ARG A 124 -17.13 23.30 -0.09
N LEU A 125 -16.68 22.12 -0.56
CA LEU A 125 -15.51 22.00 -1.44
C LEU A 125 -15.85 22.46 -2.86
N ARG A 126 -14.97 23.26 -3.47
CA ARG A 126 -14.88 23.41 -4.93
C ARG A 126 -13.48 22.97 -5.37
N TRP A 127 -13.49 22.22 -6.47
CA TRP A 127 -12.38 21.55 -7.16
C TRP A 127 -11.20 22.47 -7.48
#